data_AF-A0A7S0F8Q1-F1
#
_entry.id   AF-A0A7S0F8Q1-F1
#
_cell.length_a   1.000
_cell.length_b   1.000
_cell.length_c   1.000
_cell.angle_alpha   90.00
_cell.angle_beta   90.00
_cell.angle_gamma   90.00
#
_symmetry.space_group_name_H-M   'P 1'
#
loop_
_entity.id
_entity.type
_entity.pdbx_description
1 polymer ?
#
loop_
_entity_poly.entity_id
_entity_poly.type
_entity_poly.pdbx_seq_one_letter_code
_entity_poly.pdbx_strand_id
1 'polypeptide(L)'
;MNGGDAFKPPANEVRISFAQLREHLRFPTFVVVWLAPFAVYMLLCFTYTFTFIRIPSVCVLLSVFFGLASAALFLMRSRGPLFLPLAFGGSVAVATGTLFGLYVYDKFAVFPRFYANSRLYANVVPSQPSAAVADAGAIVFTAESFVDGEKSVGYVTESGYHYCAAPIRDNSRAVQVEFWAVGMGCCHERGKFWCDDSEDPQARAGITVFDNNGFFDAASNKDQYIKARLKAEATFGLFSVKDPMYVRWVREDNLNMLSRQYSHKTLAILLLLSFVHLVGFLGMAFVLWKPHSVLLWH
;
A
#
# COMPACT_ATOMS: atom_id res chain seq x y z
N MET A 1 -34.57 -58.04 17.96
CA MET A 1 -33.29 -58.24 17.24
C MET A 1 -33.46 -57.75 15.82
N ASN A 2 -32.39 -57.16 15.28
CA ASN A 2 -32.23 -56.49 13.97
C ASN A 2 -32.75 -55.03 14.01
N GLY A 3 -31.94 -53.99 14.19
CA GLY A 3 -30.60 -53.74 13.61
C GLY A 3 -30.81 -53.42 12.13
N GLY A 4 -30.70 -52.20 11.62
CA GLY A 4 -29.99 -51.02 12.08
C GLY A 4 -28.95 -50.63 11.03
N ASP A 5 -29.38 -50.33 9.80
CA ASP A 5 -28.47 -49.89 8.73
C ASP A 5 -28.92 -48.54 8.16
N ALA A 6 -28.38 -47.49 8.77
CA ALA A 6 -28.44 -46.14 8.22
C ALA A 6 -27.45 -46.04 7.05
N PHE A 7 -27.96 -45.84 5.84
CA PHE A 7 -27.18 -45.48 4.66
C PHE A 7 -26.45 -44.15 4.91
N LYS A 8 -25.14 -44.23 5.20
CA LYS A 8 -24.25 -43.07 5.28
C LYS A 8 -23.82 -42.69 3.87
N PRO A 9 -24.10 -41.46 3.38
CA PRO A 9 -23.51 -40.99 2.13
C PRO A 9 -21.99 -40.87 2.30
N PRO A 10 -21.19 -41.10 1.23
CA PRO A 10 -19.75 -40.96 1.31
C PRO A 10 -19.40 -39.51 1.64
N ALA A 11 -18.73 -39.33 2.77
CA ALA A 11 -18.16 -38.05 3.15
C ALA A 11 -17.15 -37.64 2.07
N ASN A 12 -17.45 -36.59 1.33
CA ASN A 12 -16.50 -35.86 0.48
C ASN A 12 -15.45 -35.20 1.40
N GLU A 13 -14.55 -35.98 1.99
CA GLU A 13 -13.36 -35.45 2.63
C GLU A 13 -12.39 -35.06 1.51
N VAL A 14 -12.34 -33.77 1.20
CA VAL A 14 -11.27 -33.15 0.40
C VAL A 14 -9.98 -33.18 1.23
N ARG A 15 -9.42 -34.38 1.46
CA ARG A 15 -8.05 -34.53 1.96
C ARG A 15 -7.13 -34.51 0.74
N ILE A 16 -6.66 -33.32 0.38
CA ILE A 16 -5.58 -33.15 -0.58
C ILE A 16 -4.35 -33.82 0.02
N SER A 17 -4.01 -35.03 -0.43
CA SER A 17 -2.78 -35.69 0.02
C SER A 17 -1.59 -35.10 -0.74
N PHE A 18 -0.48 -34.83 -0.04
CA PHE A 18 0.78 -34.42 -0.67
C PHE A 18 1.24 -35.37 -1.79
N ALA A 19 0.88 -36.66 -1.69
CA ALA A 19 1.15 -37.65 -2.72
C ALA A 19 0.40 -37.37 -4.03
N GLN A 20 -0.87 -36.97 -3.95
CA GLN A 20 -1.68 -36.62 -5.12
C GLN A 20 -1.15 -35.36 -5.79
N LEU A 21 -0.82 -34.32 -5.01
CA LEU A 21 -0.22 -33.10 -5.54
C LEU A 21 1.08 -33.39 -6.30
N ARG A 22 1.95 -34.25 -5.75
CA ARG A 22 3.20 -34.67 -6.40
C ARG A 22 2.97 -35.39 -7.73
N GLU A 23 1.91 -36.17 -7.83
CA GLU A 23 1.52 -36.84 -9.07
C GLU A 23 0.99 -35.84 -10.12
N HIS A 24 0.11 -34.92 -9.71
CA HIS A 24 -0.41 -33.85 -10.56
C HIS A 24 0.70 -32.96 -11.15
N LEU A 25 1.71 -32.62 -10.34
CA LEU A 25 2.86 -31.82 -10.77
C LEU A 25 3.69 -32.47 -11.89
N ARG A 26 3.57 -33.77 -12.13
CA ARG A 26 4.24 -34.44 -13.26
C ARG A 26 3.58 -34.14 -14.60
N PHE A 27 2.33 -33.71 -14.60
CA PHE A 27 1.61 -33.39 -15.83
C PHE A 27 1.89 -31.94 -16.26
N PRO A 28 2.44 -31.70 -17.46
CA PRO A 28 2.77 -30.35 -17.92
C PRO A 28 1.51 -29.47 -18.06
N THR A 29 0.37 -30.09 -18.37
CA THR A 29 -0.92 -29.40 -18.49
C THR A 29 -1.40 -28.84 -17.15
N PHE A 30 -1.16 -29.53 -16.04
CA PHE A 30 -1.48 -29.04 -14.70
C PHE A 30 -0.60 -27.83 -14.34
N VAL A 31 0.71 -27.94 -14.61
CA VAL A 31 1.68 -26.87 -14.36
C VAL A 31 1.32 -25.60 -15.14
N VAL A 32 0.88 -25.74 -16.40
CA VAL A 32 0.42 -24.60 -17.21
C VAL A 32 -0.83 -23.95 -16.61
N VAL A 33 -1.83 -24.73 -16.19
CA VAL A 33 -3.06 -24.19 -15.57
C VAL A 33 -2.76 -23.43 -14.27
N TRP A 34 -1.73 -23.85 -13.52
CA TRP A 34 -1.32 -23.16 -12.31
C TRP A 34 -0.46 -21.92 -12.58
N LEU A 35 0.65 -22.08 -13.31
CA LEU A 35 1.66 -21.03 -13.43
C LEU A 35 1.29 -19.94 -14.45
N ALA A 36 0.49 -20.24 -15.47
CA ALA A 36 0.14 -19.22 -16.48
C ALA A 36 -0.74 -18.10 -15.89
N PRO A 37 -1.85 -18.37 -15.16
CA PRO A 37 -2.60 -17.32 -14.48
C PRO A 37 -1.76 -16.56 -13.45
N PHE A 38 -0.91 -17.26 -12.69
CA PHE A 38 0.00 -16.61 -11.75
C PHE A 38 0.98 -15.66 -12.44
N ALA A 39 1.56 -16.06 -13.58
CA ALA A 39 2.45 -15.21 -14.36
C ALA A 39 1.74 -13.97 -14.91
N VAL A 40 0.49 -14.10 -15.39
CA VAL A 40 -0.33 -12.96 -15.83
C VAL A 40 -0.63 -12.02 -14.66
N TYR A 41 -1.02 -12.57 -13.50
CA TYR A 41 -1.22 -11.79 -12.28
C TYR A 41 0.05 -11.00 -11.90
N MET A 42 1.21 -11.67 -11.86
CA MET A 42 2.49 -11.04 -11.54
C MET A 42 2.83 -9.92 -12.52
N LEU A 43 2.70 -10.18 -13.82
CA LEU A 43 2.97 -9.19 -14.85
C LEU A 43 2.10 -7.94 -14.68
N LEU A 44 0.79 -8.12 -14.50
CA LEU A 44 -0.15 -7.01 -14.33
C LEU A 44 0.07 -6.27 -13.01
N CYS A 45 0.26 -7.01 -11.91
CA CYS A 45 0.50 -6.42 -10.60
C CYS A 45 1.77 -5.54 -10.61
N PHE A 46 2.87 -6.04 -11.19
CA PHE A 46 4.12 -5.28 -11.30
C PHE A 46 4.01 -4.09 -12.25
N THR A 47 3.38 -4.26 -13.42
CA THR A 47 3.22 -3.14 -14.38
C THR A 47 2.37 -2.02 -13.80
N TYR A 48 1.24 -2.33 -13.15
CA TYR A 48 0.45 -1.31 -12.45
C TYR A 48 1.22 -0.69 -11.28
N THR A 49 1.99 -1.47 -10.52
CA THR A 49 2.75 -0.93 -9.37
C THR A 49 3.85 0.06 -9.78
N PHE A 50 4.59 -0.21 -10.86
CA PHE A 50 5.81 0.55 -11.19
C PHE A 50 5.74 1.40 -12.47
N THR A 51 4.91 1.01 -13.44
CA THR A 51 4.84 1.64 -14.76
C THR A 51 3.68 2.61 -14.89
N PHE A 52 2.66 2.50 -14.04
CA PHE A 52 1.42 3.27 -14.16
C PHE A 52 1.63 4.79 -14.20
N ILE A 53 2.53 5.34 -13.37
CA ILE A 53 2.86 6.78 -13.36
C ILE A 53 3.54 7.28 -14.65
N ARG A 54 4.23 6.38 -15.38
CA ARG A 54 4.95 6.74 -16.60
C ARG A 54 4.07 6.59 -17.83
N ILE A 55 3.44 5.43 -17.98
CA ILE A 55 2.68 5.06 -19.19
C ILE A 55 1.44 4.25 -18.78
N PRO A 56 0.34 4.92 -18.37
CA PRO A 56 -0.88 4.23 -17.92
C PRO A 56 -1.57 3.46 -19.05
N SER A 57 -1.41 3.91 -20.30
CA SER A 57 -1.98 3.25 -21.49
C SER A 57 -1.48 1.82 -21.66
N VAL A 58 -0.19 1.56 -21.41
CA VAL A 58 0.39 0.20 -21.49
C VAL A 58 -0.25 -0.73 -20.46
N CYS A 59 -0.52 -0.24 -19.25
CA CYS A 59 -1.15 -1.04 -18.20
C CYS A 59 -2.58 -1.47 -18.61
N VAL A 60 -3.37 -0.52 -19.11
CA VAL A 60 -4.74 -0.77 -19.57
C VAL A 60 -4.76 -1.69 -20.79
N LEU A 61 -3.89 -1.46 -21.77
CA LEU A 61 -3.80 -2.30 -22.97
C LEU A 61 -3.42 -3.75 -22.64
N LEU A 62 -2.50 -3.97 -21.68
CA LEU A 62 -2.16 -5.31 -21.21
C LEU A 62 -3.35 -5.99 -20.51
N SER A 63 -4.06 -5.28 -19.63
CA SER A 63 -5.25 -5.84 -18.96
C SER A 63 -6.35 -6.17 -19.97
N VAL A 64 -6.59 -5.32 -20.97
CA VAL A 64 -7.55 -5.59 -22.06
C VAL A 64 -7.11 -6.80 -22.88
N PHE A 65 -5.83 -6.89 -23.25
CA PHE A 65 -5.29 -8.02 -24.02
C PHE A 65 -5.49 -9.35 -23.29
N PHE A 66 -5.10 -9.45 -22.02
CA PHE A 66 -5.28 -10.68 -21.25
C PHE A 66 -6.76 -10.97 -20.91
N GLY A 67 -7.59 -9.93 -20.78
CA GLY A 67 -9.03 -10.07 -20.63
C GLY A 67 -9.68 -10.68 -21.88
N LEU A 68 -9.34 -10.16 -23.07
CA LEU A 68 -9.81 -10.70 -24.35
C LEU A 68 -9.29 -12.13 -24.59
N ALA A 69 -8.03 -12.41 -24.23
CA ALA A 69 -7.48 -13.76 -24.30
C ALA A 69 -8.26 -14.73 -23.40
N SER A 70 -8.57 -14.32 -22.16
CA SER A 70 -9.37 -15.13 -21.22
C SER A 70 -10.80 -15.36 -21.73
N ALA A 71 -11.43 -14.36 -22.34
CA ALA A 71 -12.73 -14.48 -22.98
C ALA A 71 -12.70 -15.44 -24.18
N ALA A 72 -11.67 -15.35 -25.03
CA ALA A 72 -11.50 -16.26 -26.16
C ALA A 72 -11.32 -17.72 -25.70
N LEU A 73 -10.51 -17.96 -24.66
CA LEU A 73 -10.35 -19.28 -24.06
C LEU A 73 -11.68 -19.80 -23.48
N PHE A 74 -12.49 -18.94 -22.88
CA PHE A 74 -13.82 -19.32 -22.39
C PHE A 74 -14.77 -19.75 -23.51
N LEU A 75 -14.75 -19.05 -24.65
CA LEU A 75 -15.53 -19.45 -25.84
C LEU A 75 -15.05 -20.78 -26.41
N MET A 76 -13.76 -21.11 -26.24
CA MET A 76 -13.15 -22.37 -26.65
C MET A 76 -13.24 -23.48 -25.59
N ARG A 77 -14.03 -23.30 -24.51
CA ARG A 77 -14.10 -24.25 -23.39
C ARG A 77 -14.43 -25.70 -23.76
N SER A 78 -15.17 -25.91 -24.85
CA SER A 78 -15.55 -27.25 -25.33
C SER A 78 -14.46 -27.98 -26.10
N ARG A 79 -13.37 -27.29 -26.50
CA ARG A 79 -12.31 -27.86 -27.34
C ARG A 79 -11.26 -28.65 -26.58
N GLY A 80 -11.27 -28.63 -25.24
CA GLY A 80 -10.30 -29.36 -24.44
C GLY A 80 -10.32 -29.01 -22.94
N PRO A 81 -9.73 -29.86 -22.10
CA PRO A 81 -9.80 -29.75 -20.64
C PRO A 81 -9.00 -28.56 -20.06
N LEU A 82 -8.15 -27.93 -20.87
CA LEU A 82 -7.30 -26.79 -20.47
C LEU A 82 -8.00 -25.44 -20.56
N PHE A 83 -8.95 -25.30 -21.49
CA PHE A 83 -9.49 -24.00 -21.86
C PHE A 83 -10.31 -23.37 -20.75
N LEU A 84 -11.18 -24.15 -20.07
CA LEU A 84 -12.00 -23.65 -18.98
C LEU A 84 -11.19 -23.22 -17.74
N PRO A 85 -10.25 -24.04 -17.21
CA PRO A 85 -9.40 -23.63 -16.09
C PRO A 85 -8.55 -22.39 -16.41
N LEU A 86 -7.95 -22.32 -17.61
CA LEU A 86 -7.14 -21.16 -18.02
C LEU A 86 -7.98 -19.90 -18.21
N ALA A 87 -9.19 -20.00 -18.77
CA ALA A 87 -10.09 -18.87 -18.94
C ALA A 87 -10.53 -18.27 -17.60
N PHE A 88 -10.93 -19.13 -16.67
CA PHE A 88 -11.35 -18.71 -15.33
C PHE A 88 -10.16 -18.13 -14.53
N GLY A 89 -9.03 -18.84 -14.53
CA GLY A 89 -7.80 -18.38 -13.87
C GLY A 89 -7.28 -17.07 -14.43
N GLY A 90 -7.25 -16.95 -15.76
CA GLY A 90 -6.85 -15.72 -16.45
C GLY A 90 -7.77 -14.54 -16.12
N SER A 91 -9.08 -14.75 -16.08
CA SER A 91 -10.03 -13.68 -15.70
C SER A 91 -9.81 -13.20 -14.26
N VAL A 92 -9.63 -14.14 -13.32
CA VAL A 92 -9.30 -13.81 -11.92
C VAL A 92 -7.94 -13.10 -11.83
N ALA A 93 -6.93 -13.57 -12.58
CA ALA A 93 -5.60 -12.96 -12.62
C ALA A 93 -5.62 -11.52 -13.16
N VAL A 94 -6.41 -11.24 -14.20
CA VAL A 94 -6.57 -9.89 -14.75
C VAL A 94 -7.24 -8.97 -13.74
N ALA A 95 -8.35 -9.40 -13.13
CA ALA A 95 -9.09 -8.60 -12.17
C ALA A 95 -8.23 -8.29 -10.92
N THR A 96 -7.66 -9.33 -10.31
CA THR A 96 -6.86 -9.20 -9.09
C THR A 96 -5.52 -8.51 -9.34
N GLY A 97 -4.83 -8.82 -10.44
CA GLY A 97 -3.54 -8.20 -10.79
C GLY A 97 -3.69 -6.70 -11.04
N THR A 98 -4.76 -6.29 -11.73
CA THR A 98 -5.08 -4.88 -11.96
C THR A 98 -5.44 -4.18 -10.65
N LEU A 99 -6.38 -4.73 -9.88
CA LEU A 99 -6.88 -4.12 -8.64
C LEU A 99 -5.77 -3.98 -7.61
N PHE A 100 -5.06 -5.07 -7.32
CA PHE A 100 -3.99 -5.06 -6.31
C PHE A 100 -2.76 -4.28 -6.78
N GLY A 101 -2.40 -4.34 -8.06
CA GLY A 101 -1.33 -3.52 -8.61
C GLY A 101 -1.62 -2.02 -8.46
N LEU A 102 -2.84 -1.59 -8.79
CA LEU A 102 -3.25 -0.20 -8.62
C LEU A 102 -3.32 0.19 -7.13
N TYR A 103 -3.81 -0.70 -6.26
CA TYR A 103 -3.86 -0.46 -4.82
C TYR A 103 -2.45 -0.27 -4.21
N VAL A 104 -1.50 -1.14 -4.57
CA VAL A 104 -0.12 -1.04 -4.08
C VAL A 104 0.57 0.21 -4.63
N TYR A 105 0.31 0.55 -5.90
CA TYR A 105 0.76 1.81 -6.50
C TYR A 105 0.29 3.01 -5.67
N ASP A 106 -1.03 3.09 -5.46
CA ASP A 106 -1.72 4.21 -4.85
C ASP A 106 -1.31 4.41 -3.38
N LYS A 107 -1.23 3.34 -2.60
CA LYS A 107 -0.97 3.42 -1.15
C LYS A 107 0.50 3.50 -0.78
N PHE A 108 1.40 2.95 -1.60
CA PHE A 108 2.78 2.75 -1.16
C PHE A 108 3.81 3.08 -2.23
N ALA A 109 3.66 2.59 -3.46
CA ALA A 109 4.75 2.65 -4.44
C ALA A 109 4.95 4.04 -5.07
N VAL A 110 3.94 4.92 -5.01
CA VAL A 110 4.04 6.30 -5.51
C VAL A 110 4.99 7.16 -4.68
N PHE A 111 4.99 7.01 -3.35
CA PHE A 111 5.70 7.90 -2.43
C PHE A 111 7.22 7.90 -2.57
N PRO A 112 7.93 6.75 -2.64
CA PRO A 112 9.38 6.75 -2.86
C PRO A 112 9.78 7.54 -4.11
N ARG A 113 8.94 7.50 -5.14
CA ARG A 113 9.17 8.25 -6.38
C ARG A 113 8.94 9.75 -6.19
N PHE A 114 7.93 10.15 -5.42
CA PHE A 114 7.76 11.56 -5.07
C PHE A 114 8.93 12.09 -4.24
N TYR A 115 9.38 11.37 -3.22
CA TYR A 115 10.57 11.76 -2.45
C TYR A 115 11.83 11.85 -3.32
N ALA A 116 12.02 10.93 -4.27
CA ALA A 116 13.18 10.95 -5.16
C ALA A 116 13.17 12.10 -6.20
N ASN A 117 12.00 12.68 -6.53
CA ASN A 117 11.87 13.74 -7.54
C ASN A 117 11.55 15.11 -6.93
N SER A 118 11.43 15.21 -5.61
CA SER A 118 11.15 16.47 -4.91
C SER A 118 12.43 17.11 -4.40
N ARG A 119 12.37 18.42 -4.14
CA ARG A 119 13.57 19.19 -3.79
C ARG A 119 13.92 19.06 -2.32
N LEU A 120 15.22 19.17 -2.04
CA LEU A 120 15.76 19.41 -0.71
C LEU A 120 16.03 20.92 -0.57
N TYR A 121 15.41 21.55 0.42
CA TYR A 121 15.73 22.94 0.78
C TYR A 121 16.51 22.96 2.10
N ALA A 122 17.55 23.77 2.18
CA ALA A 122 18.37 23.91 3.37
C ALA A 122 18.30 25.34 3.94
N ASN A 123 18.61 25.47 5.23
CA ASN A 123 18.56 26.73 5.98
C ASN A 123 17.19 27.42 5.93
N VAL A 124 16.11 26.62 5.97
CA VAL A 124 14.74 27.13 5.99
C VAL A 124 14.41 27.65 7.39
N VAL A 125 13.94 28.89 7.48
CA VAL A 125 13.51 29.49 8.75
C VAL A 125 12.04 29.13 9.00
N PRO A 126 11.65 28.64 10.18
CA PRO A 126 10.25 28.29 10.48
C PRO A 126 9.26 29.45 10.36
N SER A 127 9.73 30.70 10.48
CA SER A 127 8.91 31.91 10.31
C SER A 127 8.78 32.37 8.86
N GLN A 128 9.48 31.75 7.89
CA GLN A 128 9.38 32.13 6.49
C GLN A 128 8.16 31.47 5.84
N PRO A 129 7.55 32.08 4.80
CA PRO A 129 6.37 31.51 4.15
C PRO A 129 6.62 30.09 3.64
N SER A 130 5.81 29.14 4.11
CA SER A 130 5.84 27.73 3.67
C SER A 130 5.57 27.57 2.17
N ALA A 131 4.80 28.49 1.59
CA ALA A 131 4.57 28.57 0.14
C ALA A 131 5.85 28.71 -0.69
N ALA A 132 6.93 29.28 -0.13
CA ALA A 132 8.22 29.42 -0.82
C ALA A 132 8.95 28.08 -1.01
N VAL A 133 8.58 27.05 -0.25
CA VAL A 133 9.18 25.70 -0.28
C VAL A 133 8.13 24.60 -0.47
N ALA A 134 6.99 24.93 -1.10
CA ALA A 134 5.86 24.02 -1.24
C ALA A 134 6.16 22.75 -2.08
N ASP A 135 7.20 22.76 -2.93
CA ASP A 135 7.67 21.60 -3.72
C ASP A 135 8.77 20.79 -3.01
N ALA A 136 9.05 21.09 -1.74
CA ALA A 136 10.04 20.37 -0.95
C ALA A 136 9.57 18.96 -0.59
N GLY A 137 10.43 17.97 -0.85
CA GLY A 137 10.28 16.62 -0.28
C GLY A 137 10.96 16.50 1.07
N ALA A 138 11.99 17.29 1.28
CA ALA A 138 12.73 17.38 2.51
C ALA A 138 13.19 18.83 2.75
N ILE A 139 13.24 19.20 4.02
CA ILE A 139 13.60 20.53 4.48
C ILE A 139 14.63 20.37 5.60
N VAL A 140 15.75 21.08 5.51
CA VAL A 140 16.70 21.26 6.62
C VAL A 140 16.48 22.65 7.15
N PHE A 141 16.00 22.73 8.39
CA PHE A 141 15.74 23.98 9.07
C PHE A 141 17.03 24.60 9.64
N THR A 142 16.96 25.88 10.02
CA THR A 142 18.07 26.57 10.67
C THR A 142 18.39 25.99 12.04
N ALA A 143 19.60 26.25 12.56
CA ALA A 143 20.08 25.68 13.82
C ALA A 143 19.26 26.09 15.06
N GLU A 144 18.52 27.21 14.98
CA GLU A 144 17.65 27.69 16.07
C GLU A 144 16.23 27.10 16.00
N SER A 145 15.96 26.24 15.03
CA SER A 145 14.64 25.65 14.83
C SER A 145 14.42 24.46 15.74
N PHE A 146 13.26 24.37 16.37
CA PHE A 146 12.87 23.28 17.25
C PHE A 146 11.38 22.97 17.13
N VAL A 147 11.01 21.76 17.55
CA VAL A 147 9.60 21.37 17.69
C VAL A 147 9.10 21.83 19.06
N ASP A 148 8.10 22.70 19.10
CA ASP A 148 7.47 23.17 20.34
C ASP A 148 6.48 22.11 20.83
N GLY A 149 7.02 21.09 21.52
CA GLY A 149 6.28 19.95 22.04
C GLY A 149 5.27 20.32 23.13
N GLU A 150 5.45 21.43 23.84
CA GLU A 150 4.50 21.93 24.84
C GLU A 150 3.19 22.40 24.21
N LYS A 151 3.24 22.81 22.93
CA LYS A 151 2.05 23.20 22.15
C LYS A 151 1.56 22.10 21.22
N SER A 152 1.93 20.86 21.50
CA SER A 152 1.46 19.71 20.75
C SER A 152 0.07 19.23 21.20
N VAL A 153 -0.67 18.64 20.28
CA VAL A 153 -1.97 18.02 20.55
C VAL A 153 -2.11 16.71 19.79
N GLY A 154 -2.73 15.74 20.45
CA GLY A 154 -3.19 14.49 19.87
C GLY A 154 -4.66 14.51 19.48
N TYR A 155 -5.00 13.93 18.33
CA TYR A 155 -6.35 13.70 17.81
C TYR A 155 -6.58 12.21 17.59
N VAL A 156 -7.59 11.64 18.24
CA VAL A 156 -7.98 10.24 18.09
C VAL A 156 -9.07 10.14 17.03
N THR A 157 -8.88 9.31 16.01
CA THR A 157 -9.92 9.00 15.01
C THR A 157 -10.97 8.05 15.58
N GLU A 158 -12.12 7.95 14.91
CA GLU A 158 -13.16 6.95 15.26
C GLU A 158 -12.63 5.50 15.22
N SER A 159 -11.61 5.25 14.39
CA SER A 159 -10.89 3.98 14.30
C SER A 159 -9.84 3.75 15.39
N GLY A 160 -9.68 4.69 16.33
CA GLY A 160 -8.76 4.58 17.47
C GLY A 160 -7.31 4.96 17.16
N TYR A 161 -6.99 5.48 15.97
CA TYR A 161 -5.64 5.93 15.66
C TYR A 161 -5.38 7.33 16.23
N HIS A 162 -4.22 7.50 16.88
CA HIS A 162 -3.83 8.76 17.50
C HIS A 162 -2.89 9.55 16.58
N TYR A 163 -3.35 10.68 16.06
CA TYR A 163 -2.60 11.58 15.18
C TYR A 163 -2.10 12.79 15.97
N CYS A 164 -0.83 13.12 15.79
CA CYS A 164 -0.11 14.13 16.55
C CYS A 164 0.27 15.30 15.65
N ALA A 165 0.15 16.52 16.17
CA ALA A 165 0.67 17.72 15.54
C ALA A 165 1.33 18.62 16.59
N ALA A 166 2.52 19.13 16.26
CA ALA A 166 3.27 20.10 17.05
C ALA A 166 3.83 21.20 16.14
N PRO A 167 3.78 22.48 16.55
CA PRO A 167 4.30 23.56 15.73
C PRO A 167 5.84 23.53 15.71
N ILE A 168 6.43 23.79 14.53
CA ILE A 168 7.87 24.00 14.39
C ILE A 168 8.14 25.49 14.49
N ARG A 169 9.07 25.87 15.35
CA ARG A 169 9.32 27.27 15.71
C ARG A 169 10.81 27.55 15.74
N ASP A 170 11.13 28.82 15.70
CA ASP A 170 12.43 29.37 16.02
C ASP A 170 12.31 30.29 17.24
N ASN A 171 13.38 31.02 17.56
CA ASN A 171 13.38 32.01 18.65
C ASN A 171 12.50 33.25 18.36
N SER A 172 11.84 33.32 17.20
CA SER A 172 10.93 34.41 16.91
C SER A 172 9.64 34.29 17.73
N ARG A 173 9.07 35.45 18.08
CA ARG A 173 7.77 35.54 18.75
C ARG A 173 6.60 35.47 17.76
N ALA A 174 6.82 34.95 16.56
CA ALA A 174 5.75 34.78 15.58
C ALA A 174 4.66 33.86 16.17
N VAL A 175 3.42 34.36 16.17
CA VAL A 175 2.23 33.58 16.54
C VAL A 175 1.78 32.72 15.35
N GLN A 176 2.11 33.17 14.14
CA GLN A 176 1.82 32.47 12.90
C GLN A 176 2.72 31.25 12.73
N VAL A 177 2.13 30.09 12.43
CA VAL A 177 2.84 28.82 12.22
C VAL A 177 2.78 28.42 10.75
N GLU A 178 3.94 28.21 10.15
CA GLU A 178 4.11 27.83 8.75
C GLU A 178 4.34 26.32 8.58
N PHE A 179 5.00 25.71 9.57
CA PHE A 179 5.43 24.31 9.54
C PHE A 179 4.97 23.57 10.79
N TRP A 180 4.49 22.33 10.61
CA TRP A 180 4.03 21.46 11.68
C TRP A 180 4.76 20.12 11.63
N ALA A 181 5.34 19.72 12.75
CA ALA A 181 5.83 18.36 12.97
C ALA A 181 4.63 17.45 13.26
N VAL A 182 4.56 16.31 12.58
CA VAL A 182 3.44 15.37 12.72
C VAL A 182 3.91 13.93 12.92
N GLY A 183 3.03 13.09 13.45
CA GLY A 183 3.28 11.66 13.61
C GLY A 183 2.07 10.92 14.17
N MET A 184 2.18 9.61 14.34
CA MET A 184 1.10 8.77 14.86
C MET A 184 1.54 8.04 16.14
N GLY A 185 0.71 8.08 17.18
CA GLY A 185 0.92 7.35 18.44
C GLY A 185 2.09 7.85 19.30
N CYS A 186 2.58 9.07 19.06
CA CYS A 186 3.81 9.61 19.65
C CYS A 186 3.62 11.00 20.29
N CYS A 187 2.44 11.23 20.86
CA CYS A 187 2.10 12.42 21.63
C CYS A 187 1.07 12.09 22.71
N HIS A 188 0.97 12.95 23.73
CA HIS A 188 -0.17 12.95 24.65
C HIS A 188 -1.36 13.70 24.05
N GLU A 189 -2.51 13.67 24.74
CA GLU A 189 -3.67 14.47 24.33
C GLU A 189 -3.29 15.96 24.18
N ARG A 190 -2.40 16.45 25.06
CA ARG A 190 -1.84 17.81 25.04
C ARG A 190 -0.43 17.82 25.63
N GLY A 191 0.43 18.69 25.12
CA GLY A 191 1.64 19.17 25.81
C GLY A 191 2.84 18.22 25.85
N LYS A 192 2.87 17.18 25.02
CA LYS A 192 4.07 16.34 24.86
C LYS A 192 4.11 15.69 23.49
N PHE A 193 5.27 15.78 22.83
CA PHE A 193 5.53 15.25 21.49
C PHE A 193 6.89 14.56 21.43
N TRP A 194 6.92 13.30 21.00
CA TRP A 194 8.13 12.47 20.88
C TRP A 194 8.16 11.68 19.57
N CYS A 195 7.58 12.24 18.50
CA CYS A 195 7.56 11.58 17.21
C CYS A 195 8.93 11.64 16.53
N ASP A 196 9.38 10.50 16.02
CA ASP A 196 10.64 10.38 15.28
C ASP A 196 11.83 10.92 16.10
N ASP A 197 12.62 11.83 15.53
CA ASP A 197 13.82 12.35 16.19
C ASP A 197 13.53 13.67 16.94
N SER A 198 12.27 13.95 17.32
CA SER A 198 11.90 15.24 17.94
C SER A 198 12.51 15.49 19.32
N GLU A 199 12.95 14.45 20.02
CA GLU A 199 13.67 14.58 21.30
C GLU A 199 15.20 14.71 21.11
N ASP A 200 15.71 14.49 19.89
CA ASP A 200 17.14 14.67 19.60
C ASP A 200 17.43 16.15 19.32
N PRO A 201 18.26 16.82 20.13
CA PRO A 201 18.61 18.23 19.91
C PRO A 201 19.40 18.47 18.61
N GLN A 202 19.94 17.42 17.98
CA GLN A 202 20.62 17.51 16.68
C GLN A 202 19.65 17.37 15.49
N ALA A 203 18.41 16.93 15.72
CA ALA A 203 17.42 16.81 14.68
C ALA A 203 16.86 18.19 14.31
N ARG A 204 17.02 18.55 13.04
CA ARG A 204 16.57 19.83 12.47
C ARG A 204 16.08 19.69 11.03
N ALA A 205 15.76 18.48 10.62
CA ALA A 205 15.26 18.20 9.28
C ALA A 205 13.82 17.72 9.34
N GLY A 206 13.09 17.92 8.25
CA GLY A 206 11.71 17.54 8.10
C GLY A 206 11.51 16.86 6.76
N ILE A 207 10.90 15.68 6.75
CA ILE A 207 10.46 15.02 5.51
C ILE A 207 8.99 15.39 5.30
N THR A 208 8.69 16.04 4.18
CA THR A 208 7.33 16.53 3.88
C THR A 208 6.34 15.38 3.79
N VAL A 209 5.19 15.51 4.46
CA VAL A 209 4.09 14.56 4.33
C VAL A 209 3.25 14.94 3.11
N PHE A 210 3.43 14.17 2.04
CA PHE A 210 2.62 14.32 0.83
C PHE A 210 1.18 13.84 1.04
N ASP A 211 0.28 14.46 0.30
CA ASP A 211 -1.10 14.04 0.23
C ASP A 211 -1.26 12.82 -0.68
N ASN A 212 -2.23 11.97 -0.37
CA ASN A 212 -2.61 10.87 -1.26
C ASN A 212 -3.99 11.12 -1.85
N ASN A 213 -4.03 11.78 -3.01
CA ASN A 213 -5.27 11.98 -3.77
C ASN A 213 -5.55 10.78 -4.68
N GLY A 214 -5.34 9.60 -4.12
CA GLY A 214 -5.35 8.33 -4.80
C GLY A 214 -6.75 7.79 -5.11
N PHE A 215 -6.81 6.74 -5.91
CA PHE A 215 -8.07 6.09 -6.29
C PHE A 215 -8.77 5.39 -5.13
N PHE A 216 -8.03 5.03 -4.08
CA PHE A 216 -8.53 4.20 -2.98
C PHE A 216 -8.58 4.94 -1.63
N ASP A 217 -8.41 6.26 -1.57
CA ASP A 217 -8.46 7.03 -0.33
C ASP A 217 -9.81 7.70 -0.09
N ALA A 218 -10.43 7.36 1.05
CA ALA A 218 -11.59 8.07 1.59
C ALA A 218 -11.17 9.15 2.62
N ALA A 219 -9.95 9.08 3.16
CA ALA A 219 -9.35 10.10 4.03
C ALA A 219 -7.83 9.94 4.05
N SER A 220 -7.09 10.96 3.64
CA SER A 220 -5.63 10.99 3.68
C SER A 220 -5.13 11.07 5.12
N ASN A 221 -3.96 10.52 5.43
CA ASN A 221 -3.31 10.77 6.73
C ASN A 221 -3.13 12.26 6.99
N LYS A 222 -2.94 13.05 5.92
CA LYS A 222 -2.87 14.50 5.96
C LYS A 222 -4.15 15.14 6.51
N ASP A 223 -5.32 14.61 6.17
CA ASP A 223 -6.61 15.11 6.68
C ASP A 223 -6.70 14.96 8.20
N GLN A 224 -6.19 13.85 8.74
CA GLN A 224 -6.17 13.64 10.18
C GLN A 224 -5.13 14.53 10.88
N TYR A 225 -3.98 14.80 10.24
CA TYR A 225 -3.03 15.81 10.74
C TYR A 225 -3.61 17.22 10.71
N ILE A 226 -4.43 17.57 9.71
CA ILE A 226 -5.16 18.85 9.68
C ILE A 226 -6.08 18.96 10.90
N LYS A 227 -6.82 17.91 11.26
CA LYS A 227 -7.67 17.91 12.47
C LYS A 227 -6.84 18.05 13.75
N ALA A 228 -5.70 17.35 13.85
CA ALA A 228 -4.78 17.50 14.98
C ALA A 228 -4.25 18.93 15.11
N ARG A 229 -3.86 19.56 13.99
CA ARG A 229 -3.45 20.97 13.92
C ARG A 229 -4.56 21.90 14.38
N LEU A 230 -5.77 21.78 13.82
CA LEU A 230 -6.90 22.65 14.19
C LEU A 230 -7.21 22.54 15.69
N LYS A 231 -7.07 21.34 16.27
CA LYS A 231 -7.21 21.13 17.72
C LYS A 231 -6.09 21.83 18.51
N ALA A 232 -4.85 21.80 18.01
CA ALA A 232 -3.72 22.52 18.62
C ALA A 232 -3.90 24.04 18.57
N GLU A 233 -4.33 24.58 17.42
CA GLU A 233 -4.64 26.00 17.24
C GLU A 233 -5.69 26.50 18.23
N ALA A 234 -6.81 25.78 18.32
CA ALA A 234 -7.88 26.11 19.25
C ALA A 234 -7.46 25.99 20.73
N THR A 235 -6.56 25.05 21.05
CA THR A 235 -6.12 24.81 22.44
C THR A 235 -5.12 25.86 22.91
N PHE A 236 -4.19 26.29 22.04
CA PHE A 236 -3.05 27.12 22.42
C PHE A 236 -3.08 28.54 21.83
N GLY A 237 -4.18 28.92 21.16
CA GLY A 237 -4.33 30.24 20.54
C GLY A 237 -3.31 30.50 19.42
N LEU A 238 -2.97 29.46 18.67
CA LEU A 238 -2.07 29.54 17.51
C LEU A 238 -2.88 29.79 16.24
N PHE A 239 -2.24 30.39 15.24
CA PHE A 239 -2.83 30.55 13.90
C PHE A 239 -1.85 30.05 12.85
N SER A 240 -2.28 29.20 11.93
CA SER A 240 -1.47 28.85 10.76
C SER A 240 -1.89 29.63 9.53
N VAL A 241 -1.00 29.66 8.55
CA VAL A 241 -1.37 30.01 7.18
C VAL A 241 -2.43 29.05 6.62
N LYS A 242 -3.01 29.42 5.48
CA LYS A 242 -4.04 28.63 4.79
C LYS A 242 -3.57 27.20 4.48
N ASP A 243 -2.35 27.06 3.96
CA ASP A 243 -1.78 25.80 3.50
C ASP A 243 -0.41 25.55 4.18
N PRO A 244 -0.38 25.24 5.48
CA PRO A 244 0.87 24.99 6.18
C PRO A 244 1.46 23.65 5.77
N MET A 245 2.78 23.53 5.87
CA MET A 245 3.47 22.28 5.54
C MET A 245 3.56 21.35 6.76
N TYR A 246 3.28 20.07 6.53
CA TYR A 246 3.41 19.03 7.53
C TYR A 246 4.67 18.22 7.24
N VAL A 247 5.48 17.97 8.27
CA VAL A 247 6.74 17.23 8.13
C VAL A 247 6.88 16.18 9.23
N ARG A 248 7.59 15.10 8.91
CA ARG A 248 8.13 14.16 9.90
C ARG A 248 9.49 14.67 10.35
N TRP A 249 9.65 14.96 11.63
CA TRP A 249 10.86 15.59 12.17
C TRP A 249 11.98 14.56 12.35
N VAL A 250 13.09 14.74 11.65
CA VAL A 250 14.18 13.77 11.58
C VAL A 250 15.54 14.45 11.67
N ARG A 251 16.57 13.65 11.88
CA ARG A 251 17.95 14.04 11.62
C ARG A 251 18.25 14.15 10.13
N GLU A 252 19.22 15.00 9.79
CA GLU A 252 19.66 15.24 8.41
C GLU A 252 20.24 13.98 7.73
N ASP A 253 20.84 13.08 8.50
CA ASP A 253 21.35 11.79 8.02
C ASP A 253 20.21 10.77 7.72
N ASN A 254 18.97 11.07 8.11
CA ASN A 254 17.82 10.17 8.00
C ASN A 254 16.70 10.71 7.09
N LEU A 255 17.00 11.63 6.18
CA LEU A 255 16.03 12.21 5.22
C LEU A 255 15.33 11.17 4.32
N ASN A 256 15.90 9.97 4.17
CA ASN A 256 15.34 8.90 3.36
C ASN A 256 14.40 7.94 4.14
N MET A 257 14.12 8.22 5.42
CA MET A 257 13.34 7.33 6.29
C MET A 257 11.98 6.95 5.70
N LEU A 258 11.18 7.94 5.28
CA LEU A 258 9.85 7.68 4.70
C LEU A 258 9.93 6.93 3.37
N SER A 259 10.85 7.34 2.49
CA SER A 259 11.08 6.65 1.21
C SER A 259 11.38 5.17 1.44
N ARG A 260 12.31 4.86 2.36
CA ARG A 260 12.66 3.48 2.73
C ARG A 260 11.48 2.73 3.35
N GLN A 261 10.73 3.37 4.24
CA GLN A 261 9.56 2.76 4.88
C GLN A 261 8.48 2.38 3.85
N TYR A 262 8.17 3.28 2.91
CA TYR A 262 7.21 3.00 1.84
C TYR A 262 7.74 1.93 0.87
N SER A 263 9.02 1.94 0.51
CA SER A 263 9.62 0.88 -0.31
C SER A 263 9.55 -0.50 0.36
N HIS A 264 9.84 -0.59 1.66
CA HIS A 264 9.70 -1.84 2.41
C HIS A 264 8.25 -2.31 2.48
N LYS A 265 7.29 -1.41 2.71
CA LYS A 265 5.85 -1.75 2.71
C LYS A 265 5.40 -2.26 1.34
N THR A 266 5.79 -1.59 0.26
CA THR A 266 5.53 -2.02 -1.12
C THR A 266 6.06 -3.44 -1.35
N LEU A 267 7.33 -3.69 -1.02
CA LEU A 267 7.93 -5.01 -1.20
C LEU A 267 7.23 -6.09 -0.35
N ALA A 268 7.00 -5.83 0.93
CA ALA A 268 6.36 -6.78 1.84
C ALA A 268 4.95 -7.15 1.37
N ILE A 269 4.15 -6.16 0.96
CA ILE A 269 2.78 -6.38 0.46
C ILE A 269 2.80 -7.11 -0.89
N LEU A 270 3.71 -6.75 -1.81
CA LEU A 270 3.86 -7.48 -3.07
C LEU A 270 4.21 -8.95 -2.84
N LEU A 271 5.16 -9.25 -1.95
CA LEU A 271 5.55 -10.62 -1.63
C LEU A 271 4.40 -11.39 -1.00
N LEU A 272 3.70 -10.78 -0.04
CA LEU A 272 2.53 -11.38 0.62
C LEU A 272 1.43 -11.70 -0.40
N LEU A 273 1.04 -10.72 -1.23
CA LEU A 273 -0.01 -10.90 -2.24
C LEU A 273 0.42 -11.92 -3.30
N SER A 274 1.68 -11.91 -3.73
CA SER A 274 2.22 -12.90 -4.67
C SER A 274 2.14 -14.31 -4.10
N PHE A 275 2.51 -14.50 -2.83
CA PHE A 275 2.41 -15.81 -2.17
C PHE A 275 0.97 -16.28 -2.05
N VAL A 276 0.05 -15.40 -1.62
CA VAL A 276 -1.38 -15.72 -1.52
C VAL A 276 -1.95 -16.12 -2.87
N HIS A 277 -1.63 -15.41 -3.96
CA HIS A 277 -2.12 -15.75 -5.29
C HIS A 277 -1.46 -17.01 -5.86
N LEU A 278 -0.18 -17.26 -5.57
CA LEU A 278 0.50 -18.50 -5.96
C LEU A 278 -0.22 -19.73 -5.38
N VAL A 279 -0.55 -19.68 -4.08
CA VAL A 279 -1.31 -20.74 -3.39
C VAL A 279 -2.75 -20.80 -3.87
N GLY A 280 -3.39 -19.64 -4.07
CA GLY A 280 -4.76 -19.55 -4.57
C GLY A 280 -4.93 -20.18 -5.96
N PHE A 281 -4.04 -19.86 -6.90
CA PHE A 281 -4.04 -20.47 -8.23
C PHE A 281 -3.68 -21.97 -8.19
N LEU A 282 -2.84 -22.41 -7.25
CA LEU A 282 -2.58 -23.84 -7.06
C LEU A 282 -3.85 -24.59 -6.65
N GLY A 283 -4.58 -24.06 -5.66
CA GLY A 283 -5.86 -24.61 -5.22
C GLY A 283 -6.90 -24.63 -6.35
N MET A 284 -6.97 -23.54 -7.12
CA MET A 284 -7.86 -23.44 -8.27
C MET A 284 -7.52 -24.46 -9.37
N ALA A 285 -6.23 -24.63 -9.68
CA ALA A 285 -5.76 -25.63 -10.64
C ALA A 285 -6.12 -27.04 -10.17
N PHE A 286 -5.97 -27.34 -8.88
CA PHE A 286 -6.32 -28.64 -8.31
C PHE A 286 -7.82 -28.96 -8.44
N VAL A 287 -8.69 -27.97 -8.28
CA VAL A 287 -10.15 -28.15 -8.38
C VAL A 287 -10.63 -28.28 -9.83
N LEU A 288 -10.07 -27.47 -10.74
CA LEU A 288 -10.59 -27.35 -12.10
C LEU A 288 -9.91 -28.27 -13.12
N TRP A 289 -8.66 -28.68 -12.88
CA TRP A 289 -7.94 -29.54 -13.81
C TRP A 289 -8.36 -31.01 -13.65
N LYS A 290 -8.74 -31.66 -14.76
CA LYS A 290 -9.02 -33.09 -14.80
C LYS A 290 -8.05 -33.80 -15.75
N PRO A 291 -7.41 -34.92 -15.33
CA PRO A 291 -6.53 -35.68 -16.21
C PRO A 291 -7.32 -36.31 -17.37
N HIS A 292 -6.74 -36.26 -18.57
CA HIS A 292 -7.36 -36.72 -19.81
C HIS A 292 -7.74 -38.22 -19.81
N SER A 293 -7.15 -39.03 -18.93
CA SER A 293 -7.43 -40.46 -18.78
C SER A 293 -8.85 -40.78 -18.29
N VAL A 294 -9.58 -39.82 -17.73
CA VAL A 294 -10.96 -40.01 -17.24
C VAL A 294 -12.02 -39.79 -18.33
N LEU A 295 -11.65 -39.17 -19.46
CA LEU A 295 -12.59 -38.83 -20.55
C LEU A 295 -12.75 -39.92 -21.62
N LEU A 296 -12.02 -41.04 -21.52
CA LEU A 296 -12.13 -42.17 -22.46
C LEU A 296 -13.10 -43.28 -22.01
N TRP A 297 -13.76 -43.11 -20.85
CA TRP A 297 -14.68 -44.09 -20.26
C TRP A 297 -16.13 -43.60 -20.15
N HIS A 298 -16.51 -42.54 -20.88
CA HIS A 298 -17.89 -42.09 -21.03
C HIS A 298 -18.24 -41.87 -22.49
#